data_AF-A0A2N2ECH4-F1
#
_entry.id   AF-A0A2N2ECH4-F1
#
_cell.length_a   1.000
_cell.length_b   1.000
_cell.length_c   1.000
_cell.angle_alpha   90.00
_cell.angle_beta   90.00
_cell.angle_gamma   90.00
#
_symmetry.space_group_name_H-M   'P 1'
#
loop_
_entity.id
_entity.type
_entity.pdbx_description
1 polymer ?
#
loop_
_entity_poly.entity_id
_entity_poly.type
_entity_poly.pdbx_seq_one_letter_code
_entity_poly.pdbx_strand_id
1 'polypeptide(L)'
;MKKKKTLTVKKALLYLFIVIIVGLYVGIQFLKSNKTPNSFSNTGYFGNSLYYDTLKELGYEVSIEIKPIENINTKGLVVLNVASELNTLNEKDYEKIFKYVKSGGRMLVLFSSSDYMNVDHSQFEELTEAEDENAGQIYSKWISEANGVLMYGSIYSTNNAAVKTDRQIAYTTLMMLHPYIEKDGVVFNEYYLYVSEGKRSLWSEIPQGLKFTIYQIIVVLFLFIGYKGRRFGAPKILYEEVEPDEHQYAKAVGGLYYRGGHYEVLIASYYKNFISKVYHKHLLYSDLNEENWITAFQNDKEFKIAKKVHSFMKQYQQGEFKQLSKKRMKSKIKEFLIHIQTLEKSLDQK
;
A
#
# COMPACT_ATOMS: atom_id res chain seq x y z
N MET A 1 -38.41 21.13 4.40
CA MET A 1 -37.57 19.99 3.90
C MET A 1 -36.29 20.37 3.12
N LYS A 2 -35.86 21.64 2.98
CA LYS A 2 -34.67 22.00 2.16
C LYS A 2 -33.29 21.91 2.87
N LYS A 3 -33.23 21.82 4.21
CA LYS A 3 -31.95 21.86 4.97
C LYS A 3 -31.06 20.62 4.82
N LYS A 4 -31.57 19.46 4.36
CA LYS A 4 -30.81 18.21 4.30
C LYS A 4 -29.85 18.11 3.09
N LYS A 5 -30.16 18.77 1.96
CA LYS A 5 -29.34 18.73 0.74
C LYS A 5 -28.09 19.61 0.82
N THR A 6 -28.15 20.75 1.51
CA THR A 6 -27.01 21.68 1.61
C THR A 6 -25.89 21.14 2.49
N LEU A 7 -26.21 20.28 3.47
CA LEU A 7 -25.20 19.66 4.34
C LEU A 7 -24.32 18.64 3.59
N THR A 8 -24.86 17.98 2.55
CA THR A 8 -24.16 16.96 1.77
C THR A 8 -23.16 17.59 0.81
N VAL A 9 -23.52 18.72 0.18
CA VAL A 9 -22.66 19.47 -0.74
C VAL A 9 -21.47 20.08 0.00
N LYS A 10 -21.68 20.65 1.19
CA LYS A 10 -20.59 21.21 2.02
C LYS A 10 -19.55 20.16 2.42
N LYS A 11 -19.98 18.93 2.72
CA LYS A 11 -19.07 17.82 3.06
C LYS A 11 -18.27 17.36 1.84
N ALA A 12 -18.91 17.24 0.68
CA ALA A 12 -18.23 16.87 -0.57
C ALA A 12 -17.15 17.89 -0.96
N LEU A 13 -17.46 19.19 -0.84
CA LEU A 13 -16.50 20.28 -1.07
C LEU A 13 -15.32 20.24 -0.10
N LEU A 14 -15.57 19.95 1.18
CA LEU A 14 -14.49 19.80 2.16
C LEU A 14 -13.55 18.63 1.81
N TYR A 15 -14.10 17.48 1.43
CA TYR A 15 -13.27 16.33 1.03
C TYR A 15 -12.47 16.62 -0.25
N LEU A 16 -13.09 17.27 -1.25
CA LEU A 16 -12.41 17.67 -2.48
C LEU A 16 -11.25 18.63 -2.18
N PHE A 17 -11.47 19.60 -1.30
CA PHE A 17 -10.45 20.56 -0.89
C PHE A 17 -9.26 19.89 -0.20
N ILE A 18 -9.52 18.94 0.71
CA ILE A 18 -8.47 18.15 1.38
C ILE A 18 -7.66 17.37 0.34
N VAL A 19 -8.32 16.71 -0.62
CA VAL A 19 -7.64 15.94 -1.68
C VAL A 19 -6.78 16.85 -2.57
N ILE A 20 -7.24 18.05 -2.91
CA ILE A 20 -6.48 19.00 -3.73
C ILE A 20 -5.25 19.52 -2.99
N ILE A 21 -5.38 19.95 -1.72
CA ILE A 21 -4.23 20.41 -0.92
C ILE A 21 -3.20 19.30 -0.75
N VAL A 22 -3.68 18.09 -0.46
CA VAL A 22 -2.84 16.90 -0.33
C VAL A 22 -2.14 16.58 -1.65
N GLY A 23 -2.87 16.56 -2.77
CA GLY A 23 -2.32 16.30 -4.09
C GLY A 23 -1.27 17.32 -4.50
N LEU A 24 -1.51 18.61 -4.23
CA LEU A 24 -0.54 19.68 -4.45
C LEU A 24 0.71 19.51 -3.58
N TYR A 25 0.54 19.20 -2.29
CA TYR A 25 1.68 18.96 -1.40
C TYR A 25 2.51 17.75 -1.83
N VAL A 26 1.87 16.64 -2.19
CA VAL A 26 2.53 15.45 -2.73
C VAL A 26 3.26 15.78 -4.02
N GLY A 27 2.64 16.54 -4.94
CA GLY A 27 3.27 17.00 -6.18
C GLY A 27 4.53 17.84 -5.93
N ILE A 28 4.49 18.77 -4.97
CA ILE A 28 5.64 19.60 -4.58
C ILE A 28 6.75 18.76 -3.96
N GLN A 29 6.42 17.76 -3.13
CA GLN A 29 7.41 16.86 -2.54
C GLN A 29 8.00 15.90 -3.57
N PHE A 30 7.23 15.47 -4.57
CA PHE A 30 7.74 14.65 -5.68
C PHE A 30 8.71 15.44 -6.57
N LEU A 31 8.47 16.75 -6.73
CA LEU A 31 9.36 17.67 -7.44
C LEU A 31 10.66 17.95 -6.65
N LYS A 32 10.63 17.89 -5.31
CA LYS A 32 11.83 17.84 -4.46
C LYS A 32 12.42 16.42 -4.45
N SER A 33 12.79 15.95 -5.64
CA SER A 33 13.54 14.74 -5.98
C SER A 33 14.22 14.02 -4.79
N ASN A 34 13.75 12.78 -4.53
CA ASN A 34 14.24 11.77 -3.57
C ASN A 34 15.64 11.22 -3.84
N LYS A 35 16.57 12.06 -4.28
CA LYS A 35 17.92 11.60 -4.58
C LYS A 35 18.79 11.84 -3.36
N THR A 36 19.45 10.79 -2.89
CA THR A 36 20.38 10.82 -1.77
C THR A 36 21.36 11.99 -1.98
N PRO A 37 21.39 12.98 -1.08
CA PRO A 37 22.39 14.04 -1.14
C PRO A 37 23.78 13.43 -1.27
N ASN A 38 24.68 14.11 -1.98
CA ASN A 38 26.05 13.68 -2.18
C ASN A 38 26.23 12.37 -2.99
N SER A 39 25.18 11.76 -3.54
CA SER A 39 25.35 10.64 -4.47
C SER A 39 25.85 11.11 -5.84
N PHE A 40 26.72 10.33 -6.47
CA PHE A 40 27.19 10.48 -7.85
C PHE A 40 26.11 10.08 -8.87
N SER A 41 25.03 9.42 -8.45
CA SER A 41 23.83 9.25 -9.27
C SER A 41 22.83 10.42 -9.15
N ASN A 42 23.09 11.36 -8.24
CA ASN A 42 22.18 12.46 -7.95
C ASN A 42 22.41 13.66 -8.87
N THR A 43 21.42 13.97 -9.72
CA THR A 43 21.42 15.13 -10.63
C THR A 43 20.87 16.42 -10.01
N GLY A 44 20.41 16.36 -8.76
CA GLY A 44 19.90 17.50 -8.00
C GLY A 44 21.02 18.44 -7.54
N TYR A 45 20.63 19.56 -6.91
CA TYR A 45 21.55 20.61 -6.48
C TYR A 45 22.66 20.10 -5.53
N PHE A 46 22.30 19.21 -4.60
CA PHE A 46 23.22 18.62 -3.62
C PHE A 46 23.82 17.28 -4.07
N GLY A 47 23.69 16.89 -5.34
CA GLY A 47 24.30 15.67 -5.86
C GLY A 47 25.72 15.88 -6.37
N ASN A 48 26.37 14.81 -6.82
CA ASN A 48 27.72 14.84 -7.42
C ASN A 48 27.74 14.29 -8.86
N SER A 49 26.57 14.07 -9.49
CA SER A 49 26.53 13.44 -10.82
C SER A 49 27.23 14.23 -11.90
N LEU A 50 27.24 15.57 -11.82
CA LEU A 50 27.90 16.41 -12.83
C LEU A 50 29.40 16.12 -12.88
N TYR A 51 30.04 15.92 -11.73
CA TYR A 51 31.46 15.58 -11.67
C TYR A 51 31.71 14.18 -12.25
N TYR A 52 30.91 13.19 -11.85
CA TYR A 52 30.97 11.83 -12.40
C TYR A 52 30.80 11.80 -13.93
N ASP A 53 29.75 12.45 -14.43
CA ASP A 53 29.43 12.51 -15.85
C ASP A 53 30.55 13.23 -16.62
N THR A 54 31.11 14.30 -16.05
CA THR A 54 32.25 15.02 -16.65
C THR A 54 33.48 14.13 -16.80
N LEU A 55 33.86 13.36 -15.77
CA LEU A 55 34.98 12.43 -15.88
C LEU A 55 34.74 11.36 -16.95
N LYS A 56 33.51 10.86 -17.02
CA LYS A 56 33.12 9.89 -18.04
C LYS A 56 33.21 10.47 -19.45
N GLU A 57 32.74 11.71 -19.65
CA GLU A 57 32.84 12.42 -20.93
C GLU A 57 34.28 12.73 -21.33
N LEU A 58 35.16 12.99 -20.37
CA LEU A 58 36.60 13.16 -20.58
C LEU A 58 37.35 11.85 -20.88
N GLY A 59 36.67 10.71 -20.85
CA GLY A 59 37.22 9.40 -21.22
C GLY A 59 37.86 8.62 -20.07
N TYR A 60 37.71 9.07 -18.82
CA TYR A 60 38.18 8.29 -17.67
C TYR A 60 37.31 7.05 -17.45
N GLU A 61 37.94 5.95 -17.03
CA GLU A 61 37.23 4.77 -16.56
C GLU A 61 36.62 5.04 -15.18
N VAL A 62 35.32 5.30 -15.15
CA VAL A 62 34.58 5.61 -13.92
C VAL A 62 33.51 4.56 -13.63
N SER A 63 33.34 4.20 -12.37
CA SER A 63 32.28 3.28 -11.93
C SER A 63 31.73 3.67 -10.56
N ILE A 64 30.50 3.24 -10.27
CA ILE A 64 29.86 3.42 -8.96
C ILE A 64 29.73 2.05 -8.30
N GLU A 65 30.20 1.93 -7.06
CA GLU A 65 30.04 0.71 -6.26
C GLU A 65 29.38 0.99 -4.91
N ILE A 66 28.64 0.00 -4.41
CA ILE A 66 27.98 0.03 -3.09
C ILE A 66 28.45 -1.12 -2.19
N LYS A 67 29.68 -1.59 -2.43
CA LYS A 67 30.31 -2.66 -1.66
C LYS A 67 31.11 -2.06 -0.48
N PRO A 68 31.19 -2.76 0.66
CA PRO A 68 32.09 -2.36 1.74
C PRO A 68 33.55 -2.35 1.25
N ILE A 69 34.40 -1.51 1.85
CA ILE A 69 35.79 -1.27 1.40
C ILE A 69 36.60 -2.56 1.31
N GLU A 70 36.37 -3.49 2.24
CA GLU A 70 37.06 -4.77 2.32
C GLU A 70 36.85 -5.65 1.07
N ASN A 71 35.79 -5.37 0.30
CA ASN A 71 35.44 -6.10 -0.90
C ASN A 71 35.78 -5.34 -2.19
N ILE A 72 36.40 -4.16 -2.08
CA ILE A 72 36.86 -3.40 -3.24
C ILE A 72 38.22 -3.95 -3.67
N ASN A 73 38.28 -4.46 -4.90
CA ASN A 73 39.52 -4.95 -5.50
C ASN A 73 39.84 -4.12 -6.74
N THR A 74 40.39 -2.92 -6.52
CA THR A 74 40.87 -2.04 -7.59
C THR A 74 42.22 -1.43 -7.22
N LYS A 75 43.03 -1.16 -8.24
CA LYS A 75 44.27 -0.36 -8.15
C LYS A 75 44.02 1.13 -8.42
N GLY A 76 42.82 1.47 -8.91
CA GLY A 76 42.36 2.82 -9.16
C GLY A 76 42.05 3.60 -7.88
N LEU A 77 41.73 4.87 -8.06
CA LEU A 77 41.33 5.74 -6.97
C LEU A 77 39.93 5.34 -6.47
N VAL A 78 39.78 5.04 -5.19
CA VAL A 78 38.48 4.87 -4.55
C VAL A 78 38.05 6.21 -3.95
N VAL A 79 36.90 6.74 -4.36
CA VAL A 79 36.34 7.98 -3.80
C VAL A 79 35.16 7.61 -2.90
N LEU A 80 35.27 7.94 -1.62
CA LEU A 80 34.29 7.61 -0.59
C LEU A 80 33.60 8.88 -0.13
N ASN A 81 32.27 8.93 -0.23
CA ASN A 81 31.49 10.04 0.30
C ASN A 81 30.95 9.72 1.69
N VAL A 82 31.39 10.49 2.67
CA VAL A 82 30.85 10.48 4.04
C VAL A 82 29.79 11.57 4.12
N ALA A 83 28.53 11.17 3.95
CA ALA A 83 27.38 12.08 4.05
C ALA A 83 26.53 11.83 5.30
N SER A 84 27.10 11.25 6.36
CA SER A 84 26.36 11.05 7.61
C SER A 84 25.98 12.42 8.21
N GLU A 85 24.81 12.51 8.86
CA GLU A 85 24.42 13.74 9.57
C GLU A 85 25.43 14.15 10.65
N LEU A 86 26.20 13.18 11.15
CA LEU A 86 27.30 13.37 12.10
C LEU A 86 28.63 13.67 11.43
N ASN A 87 28.68 13.62 10.09
CA ASN A 87 29.85 13.77 9.23
C ASN A 87 31.11 13.02 9.69
N THR A 88 30.93 11.89 10.39
CA THR A 88 32.01 11.10 10.97
C THR A 88 31.87 9.63 10.59
N LEU A 89 33.01 8.99 10.46
CA LEU A 89 33.15 7.53 10.39
C LEU A 89 33.37 7.00 11.81
N ASN A 90 32.92 5.78 12.10
CA ASN A 90 33.27 5.14 13.36
C ASN A 90 34.70 4.58 13.30
N GLU A 91 35.26 4.24 14.46
CA GLU A 91 36.63 3.71 14.59
C GLU A 91 36.88 2.47 13.72
N LYS A 92 35.91 1.54 13.65
CA LYS A 92 36.02 0.33 12.81
C LYS A 92 36.07 0.65 11.31
N ASP A 93 35.42 1.72 10.88
CA ASP A 93 35.42 2.15 9.49
C ASP A 93 36.76 2.81 9.12
N TYR A 94 37.33 3.58 10.04
CA TYR A 94 38.70 4.08 9.91
C TYR A 94 39.72 2.93 9.81
N GLU A 95 39.64 1.93 10.69
CA GLU A 95 40.51 0.74 10.63
C GLU A 95 40.49 0.05 9.26
N LYS A 96 39.30 -0.06 8.64
CA LYS A 96 39.14 -0.66 7.31
C LYS A 96 39.75 0.19 6.20
N ILE A 97 39.51 1.50 6.24
CA ILE A 97 40.12 2.46 5.31
C ILE A 97 41.65 2.37 5.41
N PHE A 98 42.19 2.38 6.62
CA PHE A 98 43.63 2.32 6.85
C PHE A 98 44.21 1.00 6.39
N LYS A 99 43.55 -0.13 6.67
CA LYS A 99 43.98 -1.43 6.15
C LYS A 99 44.05 -1.46 4.62
N TYR A 100 43.06 -0.88 3.94
CA TYR A 100 43.05 -0.78 2.48
C TYR A 100 44.24 0.06 1.97
N VAL A 101 44.48 1.24 2.56
CA VAL A 101 45.60 2.12 2.17
C VAL A 101 46.97 1.49 2.50
N LYS A 102 47.12 0.86 3.66
CA LYS A 102 48.36 0.14 4.04
C LYS A 102 48.70 -0.99 3.08
N SER A 103 47.70 -1.58 2.42
CA SER A 103 47.92 -2.60 1.38
C SER A 103 48.33 -2.04 0.00
N GLY A 104 48.55 -0.73 -0.11
CA GLY A 104 48.89 -0.03 -1.36
C GLY A 104 47.68 0.57 -2.10
N GLY A 105 46.50 0.55 -1.47
CA GLY A 105 45.28 1.15 -2.02
C GLY A 105 45.34 2.68 -2.07
N ARG A 106 44.54 3.27 -2.98
CA ARG A 106 44.43 4.73 -3.15
C ARG A 106 43.01 5.17 -2.84
N MET A 107 42.85 6.09 -1.91
CA MET A 107 41.53 6.51 -1.45
C MET A 107 41.44 8.02 -1.25
N LEU A 108 40.33 8.60 -1.69
CA LEU A 108 39.89 9.94 -1.35
C LEU A 108 38.61 9.84 -0.51
N VAL A 109 38.63 10.38 0.71
CA VAL A 109 37.45 10.48 1.57
C VAL A 109 36.94 11.91 1.56
N LEU A 110 35.69 12.07 1.11
CA LEU A 110 35.01 13.35 1.00
C LEU A 110 34.02 13.52 2.15
N PHE A 111 34.25 14.56 2.95
CA PHE A 111 33.44 14.95 4.09
C PHE A 111 32.52 16.12 3.72
N SER A 112 31.31 16.14 4.29
CA SER A 112 30.31 17.18 4.01
C SER A 112 30.59 18.55 4.63
N SER A 113 31.37 18.59 5.71
CA SER A 113 31.88 19.80 6.38
C SER A 113 33.41 19.82 6.41
N SER A 114 33.99 20.91 6.93
CA SER A 114 35.42 21.03 7.23
C SER A 114 35.90 20.14 8.39
N ASP A 115 35.03 19.29 8.94
CA ASP A 115 35.36 18.42 10.07
C ASP A 115 36.42 17.34 9.74
N TYR A 116 36.80 17.19 8.47
CA TYR A 116 37.99 16.41 8.11
C TYR A 116 39.28 16.93 8.80
N MET A 117 39.29 18.20 9.22
CA MET A 117 40.37 18.79 10.02
C MET A 117 40.42 18.30 11.48
N ASN A 118 39.36 17.62 11.94
CA ASN A 118 39.26 17.09 13.31
C ASN A 118 39.47 15.57 13.36
N VAL A 119 39.92 14.93 12.27
CA VAL A 119 40.24 13.50 12.31
C VAL A 119 41.44 13.31 13.24
N ASP A 120 41.31 12.45 14.23
CA ASP A 120 42.39 12.18 15.18
C ASP A 120 43.58 11.55 14.45
N HIS A 121 44.61 12.36 14.24
CA HIS A 121 45.75 11.94 13.47
C HIS A 121 46.67 10.96 14.20
N SER A 122 46.47 10.76 15.50
CA SER A 122 47.23 9.75 16.26
C SER A 122 46.97 8.33 15.77
N GLN A 123 45.89 8.08 15.03
CA GLN A 123 45.61 6.78 14.44
C GLN A 123 46.42 6.49 13.16
N PHE A 124 47.20 7.47 12.66
CA PHE A 124 48.02 7.38 11.45
C PHE A 124 49.49 7.07 11.72
N GLU A 125 49.88 6.45 12.85
CA GLU A 125 51.31 6.24 13.21
C GLU A 125 52.18 5.61 12.09
N GLU A 126 51.56 4.88 11.15
CA GLU A 126 52.24 4.23 10.02
C GLU A 126 52.04 4.93 8.66
N LEU A 127 51.36 6.08 8.61
CA LEU A 127 51.28 6.91 7.40
C LEU A 127 52.09 8.19 7.59
N THR A 128 52.90 8.51 6.59
CA THR A 128 53.65 9.78 6.58
C THR A 128 52.80 10.85 5.91
N GLU A 129 52.61 11.98 6.58
CA GLU A 129 52.00 13.15 5.97
C GLU A 129 52.92 13.70 4.87
N ALA A 130 52.36 14.02 3.71
CA ALA A 130 53.13 14.61 2.62
C ALA A 130 53.37 16.11 2.91
N GLU A 131 54.48 16.43 3.58
CA GLU A 131 54.79 17.78 4.11
C GLU A 131 54.83 18.91 3.06
N ASP A 132 55.16 18.63 1.79
CA ASP A 132 55.47 19.69 0.80
C ASP A 132 54.29 20.18 -0.06
N GLU A 133 53.09 19.62 0.10
CA GLU A 133 51.96 19.89 -0.82
C GLU A 133 50.78 20.64 -0.16
N ASN A 134 50.69 20.75 1.16
CA ASN A 134 49.46 21.17 1.84
C ASN A 134 49.16 22.69 1.87
N ALA A 135 50.08 23.56 1.47
CA ALA A 135 49.85 25.01 1.48
C ALA A 135 48.88 25.44 0.35
N GLY A 136 47.58 25.45 0.65
CA GLY A 136 46.51 25.87 -0.27
C GLY A 136 45.84 24.74 -1.05
N GLN A 137 46.10 23.47 -0.70
CA GLN A 137 45.44 22.32 -1.32
C GLN A 137 44.04 22.06 -0.75
N ILE A 138 43.17 21.53 -1.60
CA ILE A 138 41.78 21.18 -1.29
C ILE A 138 41.72 19.90 -0.42
N TYR A 139 42.82 19.14 -0.38
CA TYR A 139 42.93 17.86 0.31
C TYR A 139 44.18 17.81 1.19
N SER A 140 44.08 17.11 2.31
CA SER A 140 45.22 16.65 3.10
C SER A 140 45.61 15.24 2.63
N LYS A 141 46.92 14.96 2.54
CA LYS A 141 47.46 13.75 1.90
C LYS A 141 48.42 13.00 2.82
N TRP A 142 48.23 11.69 2.90
CA TRP A 142 49.08 10.75 3.62
C TRP A 142 49.49 9.59 2.72
N ILE A 143 50.70 9.08 2.92
CA ILE A 143 51.31 8.02 2.12
C ILE A 143 51.74 6.87 3.04
N SER A 144 51.45 5.63 2.63
CA SER A 144 51.93 4.42 3.32
C SER A 144 53.25 3.92 2.71
N GLU A 145 53.99 3.10 3.47
CA GLU A 145 55.23 2.46 2.97
C GLU A 145 55.00 1.61 1.70
N ALA A 146 53.80 1.04 1.54
CA ALA A 146 53.40 0.27 0.37
C ALA A 146 52.98 1.15 -0.83
N ASN A 147 53.27 2.46 -0.81
CA ASN A 147 52.82 3.47 -1.77
C ASN A 147 51.28 3.61 -1.87
N GLY A 148 50.56 3.25 -0.80
CA GLY A 148 49.16 3.58 -0.68
C GLY A 148 48.97 5.06 -0.39
N VAL A 149 47.85 5.63 -0.85
CA VAL A 149 47.57 7.06 -0.73
C VAL A 149 46.22 7.25 -0.07
N LEU A 150 46.18 8.04 0.99
CA LEU A 150 44.97 8.51 1.63
C LEU A 150 44.87 10.02 1.46
N MET A 151 43.74 10.47 0.94
CA MET A 151 43.43 11.88 0.79
C MET A 151 42.11 12.19 1.50
N TYR A 152 42.07 13.28 2.24
CA TYR A 152 40.84 13.80 2.86
C TYR A 152 40.52 15.18 2.34
N GLY A 153 39.24 15.44 2.08
CA GLY A 153 38.81 16.83 1.94
C GLY A 153 37.31 16.96 1.79
N SER A 154 36.89 18.08 1.20
CA SER A 154 35.49 18.46 1.23
C SER A 154 34.72 18.04 -0.01
N ILE A 155 33.49 17.55 0.19
CA ILE A 155 32.55 17.23 -0.88
C ILE A 155 32.15 18.45 -1.72
N TYR A 156 32.30 19.67 -1.18
CA TYR A 156 32.06 20.90 -1.93
C TYR A 156 32.94 21.02 -3.18
N SER A 157 34.07 20.31 -3.24
CA SER A 157 34.92 20.28 -4.43
C SER A 157 34.31 19.54 -5.63
N THR A 158 33.33 18.66 -5.40
CA THR A 158 32.76 17.77 -6.43
C THR A 158 31.25 17.91 -6.61
N ASN A 159 30.57 18.69 -5.76
CA ASN A 159 29.12 18.81 -5.81
C ASN A 159 28.59 19.63 -6.99
N ASN A 160 27.40 19.28 -7.45
CA ASN A 160 26.75 19.87 -8.62
C ASN A 160 26.57 21.38 -8.49
N ALA A 161 26.36 21.89 -7.28
CA ALA A 161 26.26 23.32 -7.01
C ALA A 161 27.59 24.03 -7.27
N ALA A 162 28.67 23.56 -6.65
CA ALA A 162 30.01 24.12 -6.75
C ALA A 162 30.59 23.96 -8.15
N VAL A 163 30.46 22.79 -8.78
CA VAL A 163 30.91 22.59 -10.17
C VAL A 163 30.20 23.57 -11.12
N LYS A 164 28.96 23.97 -10.83
CA LYS A 164 28.23 24.97 -11.64
C LYS A 164 28.68 26.41 -11.35
N THR A 165 28.91 26.77 -10.09
CA THR A 165 29.21 28.15 -9.68
C THR A 165 30.70 28.49 -9.69
N ASP A 166 31.55 27.54 -9.34
CA ASP A 166 33.00 27.66 -9.22
C ASP A 166 33.69 26.45 -9.87
N ARG A 167 33.87 26.56 -11.18
CA ARG A 167 34.54 25.53 -11.99
C ARG A 167 36.03 25.39 -11.67
N GLN A 168 36.65 26.44 -11.11
CA GLN A 168 38.09 26.45 -10.86
C GLN A 168 38.45 25.46 -9.76
N ILE A 169 37.65 25.39 -8.70
CA ILE A 169 37.84 24.42 -7.61
C ILE A 169 37.72 22.99 -8.16
N ALA A 170 36.66 22.69 -8.93
CA ALA A 170 36.43 21.37 -9.51
C ALA A 170 37.55 20.94 -10.47
N TYR A 171 38.05 21.88 -11.29
CA TYR A 171 39.17 21.65 -12.19
C TYR A 171 40.48 21.39 -11.42
N THR A 172 40.76 22.20 -10.40
CA THR A 172 41.97 22.04 -9.57
C THR A 172 41.94 20.70 -8.84
N THR A 173 40.78 20.30 -8.31
CA THR A 173 40.54 18.97 -7.74
C THR A 173 40.82 17.87 -8.76
N LEU A 174 40.29 17.96 -9.97
CA LEU A 174 40.56 16.97 -11.02
C LEU A 174 42.05 16.87 -11.31
N MET A 175 42.76 17.99 -11.46
CA MET A 175 44.20 17.99 -11.74
C MET A 175 45.02 17.34 -10.62
N MET A 176 44.64 17.54 -9.36
CA MET A 176 45.30 16.87 -8.21
C MET A 176 45.04 15.36 -8.20
N LEU A 177 43.84 14.92 -8.61
CA LEU A 177 43.48 13.50 -8.61
C LEU A 177 43.92 12.77 -9.89
N HIS A 178 44.18 13.51 -10.98
CA HIS A 178 44.51 12.97 -12.30
C HIS A 178 45.61 11.89 -12.28
N PRO A 179 46.75 12.06 -11.57
CA PRO A 179 47.79 11.04 -11.52
C PRO A 179 47.34 9.68 -10.95
N TYR A 180 46.29 9.68 -10.14
CA TYR A 180 45.73 8.47 -9.52
C TYR A 180 44.60 7.86 -10.34
N ILE A 181 43.90 8.67 -11.14
CA ILE A 181 42.76 8.25 -11.97
C ILE A 181 43.23 7.71 -13.33
N GLU A 182 44.21 8.37 -13.96
CA GLU A 182 44.62 8.09 -15.35
C GLU A 182 45.06 6.63 -15.57
N LYS A 183 45.70 6.02 -14.56
CA LYS A 183 46.32 4.70 -14.69
C LYS A 183 45.33 3.53 -14.59
N ASP A 184 44.41 3.61 -13.63
CA ASP A 184 43.65 2.45 -13.15
C ASP A 184 42.15 2.79 -12.91
N GLY A 185 41.70 3.97 -13.35
CA GLY A 185 40.32 4.44 -13.21
C GLY A 185 39.94 4.96 -11.83
N VAL A 186 38.66 5.29 -11.66
CA VAL A 186 38.07 5.75 -10.39
C VAL A 186 36.81 4.98 -10.05
N VAL A 187 36.73 4.55 -8.79
CA VAL A 187 35.57 3.88 -8.21
C VAL A 187 34.94 4.80 -7.19
N PHE A 188 33.75 5.30 -7.51
CA PHE A 188 32.94 6.08 -6.59
C PHE A 188 32.16 5.14 -5.68
N ASN A 189 32.63 5.01 -4.44
CA ASN A 189 32.03 4.13 -3.46
C ASN A 189 30.97 4.86 -2.63
N GLU A 190 29.72 4.44 -2.77
CA GLU A 190 28.57 5.01 -2.09
C GLU A 190 28.12 4.19 -0.88
N TYR A 191 28.86 3.14 -0.48
CA TYR A 191 28.48 2.27 0.64
C TYR A 191 28.17 3.06 1.91
N TYR A 192 29.01 4.04 2.23
CA TYR A 192 28.88 4.88 3.43
C TYR A 192 27.74 5.90 3.37
N LEU A 193 27.22 6.23 2.17
CA LEU A 193 25.98 7.00 2.04
C LEU A 193 24.77 6.22 2.56
N TYR A 194 24.83 4.88 2.51
CA TYR A 194 23.69 4.01 2.82
C TYR A 194 23.82 3.22 4.12
N VAL A 195 25.01 3.22 4.75
CA VAL A 195 25.30 2.41 5.94
C VAL A 195 25.54 3.24 7.19
N SER A 196 25.91 4.52 7.07
CA SER A 196 26.17 5.38 8.23
C SER A 196 24.93 5.64 9.12
N GLU A 197 23.71 5.32 8.67
CA GLU A 197 22.49 5.43 9.49
C GLU A 197 22.24 4.23 10.41
N GLY A 198 23.13 3.23 10.46
CA GLY A 198 23.14 2.17 11.49
C GLY A 198 21.97 1.18 11.48
N LYS A 199 20.86 1.47 10.77
CA LYS A 199 19.79 0.52 10.44
C LYS A 199 19.19 0.93 9.11
N ARG A 200 19.43 0.14 8.06
CA ARG A 200 18.62 0.18 6.84
C ARG A 200 17.19 -0.15 7.23
N SER A 201 16.41 0.88 7.54
CA SER A 201 14.98 0.74 7.69
C SER A 201 14.40 0.99 6.32
N LEU A 202 13.59 0.05 5.83
CA LEU A 202 12.76 0.30 4.63
C LEU A 202 11.97 1.61 4.79
N TRP A 203 11.71 2.04 6.02
CA TRP A 203 11.12 3.35 6.30
C TRP A 203 12.06 4.51 5.98
N SER A 204 13.35 4.50 6.31
CA SER A 204 14.24 5.65 6.05
C SER A 204 14.43 5.90 4.55
N GLU A 205 14.52 4.84 3.76
CA GLU A 205 14.71 4.87 2.30
C GLU A 205 13.47 5.34 1.52
N ILE A 206 12.28 5.22 2.10
CA ILE A 206 11.04 5.67 1.43
C ILE A 206 11.09 7.20 1.29
N PRO A 207 10.90 7.72 0.05
CA PRO A 207 10.61 9.12 -0.22
C PRO A 207 9.73 9.80 0.82
N GLN A 208 10.08 11.00 1.28
CA GLN A 208 9.25 11.71 2.25
C GLN A 208 7.80 11.88 1.76
N GLY A 209 7.61 12.12 0.45
CA GLY A 209 6.28 12.15 -0.16
C GLY A 209 5.51 10.83 -0.09
N LEU A 210 6.19 9.69 -0.21
CA LEU A 210 5.57 8.37 -0.11
C LEU A 210 5.24 8.02 1.35
N LYS A 211 6.08 8.41 2.33
CA LYS A 211 5.74 8.33 3.77
C LYS A 211 4.43 9.05 4.08
N PHE A 212 4.28 10.28 3.59
CA PHE A 212 3.03 11.04 3.75
C PHE A 212 1.83 10.36 3.08
N THR A 213 2.02 9.78 1.89
CA THR A 213 0.97 9.03 1.20
C THR A 213 0.50 7.84 2.03
N ILE A 214 1.41 7.08 2.64
CA ILE A 214 1.08 5.97 3.54
C ILE A 214 0.30 6.46 4.76
N TYR A 215 0.75 7.54 5.42
CA TYR A 215 0.01 8.13 6.54
C TYR A 215 -1.41 8.56 6.14
N GLN A 216 -1.60 9.08 4.93
CA GLN A 216 -2.92 9.46 4.44
C GLN A 216 -3.82 8.26 4.18
N ILE A 217 -3.30 7.17 3.62
CA ILE A 217 -4.06 5.91 3.46
C ILE A 217 -4.53 5.41 4.84
N ILE A 218 -3.66 5.46 5.85
CA ILE A 218 -3.99 5.10 7.23
C ILE A 218 -5.10 6.00 7.79
N VAL A 219 -5.01 7.32 7.61
CA VAL A 219 -6.06 8.26 8.05
C VAL A 219 -7.38 8.02 7.32
N VAL A 220 -7.36 7.77 6.01
CA VAL A 220 -8.57 7.45 5.23
C VAL A 220 -9.19 6.15 5.70
N LEU A 221 -8.39 5.12 6.02
CA LEU A 221 -8.86 3.88 6.63
C LEU A 221 -9.53 4.14 7.98
N PHE A 222 -8.93 4.91 8.88
CA PHE A 222 -9.55 5.27 10.16
C PHE A 222 -10.85 6.06 9.98
N LEU A 223 -10.88 7.04 9.07
CA LEU A 223 -12.09 7.80 8.75
C LEU A 223 -13.17 6.90 8.13
N PHE A 224 -12.79 5.97 7.26
CA PHE A 224 -13.70 5.01 6.67
C PHE A 224 -14.28 4.08 7.72
N ILE A 225 -13.44 3.54 8.62
CA ILE A 225 -13.87 2.71 9.75
C ILE A 225 -14.75 3.53 10.70
N GLY A 226 -14.44 4.79 11.00
CA GLY A 226 -15.31 5.64 11.82
C GLY A 226 -16.65 5.95 11.15
N TYR A 227 -16.65 6.20 9.85
CA TYR A 227 -17.84 6.50 9.05
C TYR A 227 -18.75 5.29 8.86
N LYS A 228 -18.17 4.12 8.51
CA LYS A 228 -18.89 2.86 8.31
C LYS A 228 -19.14 2.11 9.61
N GLY A 229 -18.24 2.20 10.58
CA GLY A 229 -18.34 1.59 11.91
C GLY A 229 -19.46 2.20 12.75
N ARG A 230 -19.83 3.47 12.51
CA ARG A 230 -21.11 4.03 13.00
C ARG A 230 -22.37 3.32 12.48
N ARG A 231 -22.26 2.36 11.55
CA ARG A 231 -23.39 1.49 11.12
C ARG A 231 -23.56 0.23 11.96
N PHE A 232 -22.70 -0.06 12.94
CA PHE A 232 -23.18 -0.80 14.09
C PHE A 232 -24.12 0.16 14.79
N GLY A 233 -25.42 0.07 14.48
CA GLY A 233 -26.44 1.02 14.94
C GLY A 233 -26.37 1.22 16.45
N ALA A 234 -26.99 2.31 16.94
CA ALA A 234 -27.14 2.54 18.38
C ALA A 234 -27.50 1.20 19.05
N PRO A 235 -26.83 0.81 20.16
CA PRO A 235 -27.12 -0.44 20.83
C PRO A 235 -28.63 -0.50 21.02
N LYS A 236 -29.27 -1.39 20.27
CA LYS A 236 -30.71 -1.52 20.33
C LYS A 236 -30.94 -2.17 21.67
N ILE A 237 -31.36 -1.37 22.65
CA ILE A 237 -31.65 -1.91 23.96
C ILE A 237 -32.75 -2.93 23.73
N LEU A 238 -32.43 -4.20 23.96
CA LEU A 238 -33.37 -5.31 23.91
C LEU A 238 -34.28 -5.13 25.13
N TYR A 239 -35.20 -4.17 25.07
CA TYR A 239 -36.31 -4.15 25.99
C TYR A 239 -37.36 -5.09 25.45
N GLU A 240 -37.65 -6.07 26.30
CA GLU A 240 -38.71 -7.08 26.26
C GLU A 240 -38.44 -8.30 25.37
N GLU A 241 -38.04 -9.38 26.05
CA GLU A 241 -38.34 -10.76 25.65
C GLU A 241 -39.85 -10.92 25.61
N VAL A 242 -40.47 -10.45 24.52
CA VAL A 242 -41.83 -10.88 24.19
C VAL A 242 -41.69 -12.30 23.68
N GLU A 243 -42.38 -13.23 24.33
CA GLU A 243 -42.46 -14.63 23.90
C GLU A 243 -42.83 -14.65 22.40
N PRO A 244 -41.97 -15.20 21.52
CA PRO A 244 -42.21 -15.12 20.10
C PRO A 244 -43.45 -15.97 19.77
N ASP A 245 -44.47 -15.31 19.23
CA ASP A 245 -45.61 -15.97 18.58
C ASP A 245 -45.08 -17.08 17.66
N GLU A 246 -45.65 -18.29 17.72
CA GLU A 246 -45.24 -19.47 16.94
C GLU A 246 -45.10 -19.15 15.43
N HIS A 247 -45.88 -18.19 14.96
CA HIS A 247 -45.83 -17.67 13.60
C HIS A 247 -44.51 -16.97 13.23
N GLN A 248 -43.74 -16.42 14.18
CA GLN A 248 -42.44 -15.79 13.91
C GLN A 248 -41.37 -16.82 13.56
N TYR A 249 -41.32 -17.96 14.25
CA TYR A 249 -40.37 -19.03 13.94
C TYR A 249 -40.59 -19.60 12.55
N ALA A 250 -41.85 -19.90 12.21
CA ALA A 250 -42.21 -20.38 10.87
C ALA A 250 -41.83 -19.36 9.78
N LYS A 251 -42.05 -18.07 10.04
CA LYS A 251 -41.69 -16.99 9.10
C LYS A 251 -40.17 -16.81 8.98
N ALA A 252 -39.42 -16.96 10.07
CA ALA A 252 -37.96 -16.89 10.07
C ALA A 252 -37.35 -18.05 9.28
N VAL A 253 -37.82 -19.28 9.55
CA VAL A 253 -37.39 -20.50 8.86
C VAL A 253 -37.75 -20.44 7.37
N GLY A 254 -38.96 -20.00 7.01
CA GLY A 254 -39.33 -19.76 5.61
C GLY A 254 -38.45 -18.70 4.93
N GLY A 255 -38.08 -17.64 5.65
CA GLY A 255 -37.13 -16.64 5.18
C GLY A 255 -35.73 -17.19 4.91
N LEU A 256 -35.26 -18.12 5.74
CA LEU A 256 -33.97 -18.81 5.56
C LEU A 256 -33.97 -19.69 4.31
N TYR A 257 -34.98 -20.54 4.13
CA TYR A 257 -35.09 -21.38 2.93
C TYR A 257 -35.20 -20.54 1.64
N TYR A 258 -35.94 -19.44 1.67
CA TYR A 258 -36.07 -18.52 0.54
C TYR A 258 -34.75 -17.83 0.18
N ARG A 259 -33.94 -17.44 1.18
CA ARG A 259 -32.62 -16.82 0.96
C ARG A 259 -31.55 -17.84 0.55
N GLY A 260 -31.62 -19.05 1.11
CA GLY A 260 -30.73 -20.17 0.78
C GLY A 260 -30.99 -20.78 -0.61
N GLY A 261 -32.10 -20.43 -1.26
CA GLY A 261 -32.45 -20.95 -2.59
C GLY A 261 -33.05 -22.37 -2.55
N HIS A 262 -33.39 -22.87 -1.37
CA HIS A 262 -34.06 -24.16 -1.15
C HIS A 262 -35.58 -23.99 -1.33
N TYR A 263 -35.98 -23.61 -2.53
CA TYR A 263 -37.36 -23.28 -2.85
C TYR A 263 -38.31 -24.48 -2.82
N GLU A 264 -37.76 -25.67 -3.06
CA GLU A 264 -38.52 -26.92 -3.08
C GLU A 264 -39.15 -27.22 -1.72
N VAL A 265 -38.33 -27.12 -0.67
CA VAL A 265 -38.75 -27.29 0.72
C VAL A 265 -39.80 -26.25 1.12
N LEU A 266 -39.60 -24.99 0.71
CA LEU A 266 -40.54 -23.91 0.94
C LEU A 266 -41.91 -24.20 0.29
N ILE A 267 -41.95 -24.48 -1.01
CA ILE A 267 -43.19 -24.72 -1.77
C ILE A 267 -43.95 -25.91 -1.18
N ALA A 268 -43.26 -27.04 -0.96
CA ALA A 268 -43.86 -28.25 -0.41
C ALA A 268 -44.46 -28.01 0.99
N SER A 269 -43.74 -27.28 1.85
CA SER A 269 -44.20 -27.00 3.22
C SER A 269 -45.43 -26.09 3.24
N TYR A 270 -45.42 -25.01 2.46
CA TYR A 270 -46.56 -24.09 2.37
C TYR A 270 -47.78 -24.76 1.74
N TYR A 271 -47.59 -25.56 0.69
CA TYR A 271 -48.69 -26.29 0.06
C TYR A 271 -49.28 -27.33 1.00
N LYS A 272 -48.46 -28.16 1.63
CA LYS A 272 -48.93 -29.19 2.58
C LYS A 272 -49.72 -28.58 3.73
N ASN A 273 -49.24 -27.46 4.28
CA ASN A 273 -49.96 -26.73 5.33
C ASN A 273 -51.31 -26.19 4.84
N PHE A 274 -51.34 -25.59 3.65
CA PHE A 274 -52.57 -25.09 3.04
C PHE A 274 -53.59 -26.21 2.82
N ILE A 275 -53.18 -27.34 2.26
CA ILE A 275 -54.03 -28.50 2.05
C ILE A 275 -54.56 -29.06 3.37
N SER A 276 -53.72 -29.16 4.40
CA SER A 276 -54.14 -29.56 5.74
C SER A 276 -55.24 -28.64 6.31
N LYS A 277 -55.14 -27.32 6.08
CA LYS A 277 -56.19 -26.37 6.50
C LYS A 277 -57.48 -26.55 5.72
N VAL A 278 -57.40 -26.78 4.41
CA VAL A 278 -58.59 -27.07 3.58
C VAL A 278 -59.32 -28.29 4.13
N TYR A 279 -58.61 -29.40 4.40
CA TYR A 279 -59.25 -30.59 4.98
C TYR A 279 -59.87 -30.32 6.33
N HIS A 280 -59.13 -29.64 7.22
CA HIS A 280 -59.60 -29.41 8.58
C HIS A 280 -60.85 -28.52 8.63
N LYS A 281 -61.01 -27.59 7.68
CA LYS A 281 -62.23 -26.76 7.62
C LYS A 281 -63.38 -27.42 6.90
N HIS A 282 -63.09 -28.30 5.94
CA HIS A 282 -64.09 -28.98 5.13
C HIS A 282 -64.31 -30.43 5.57
N LEU A 283 -64.17 -30.72 6.88
CA LEU A 283 -64.32 -32.05 7.50
C LEU A 283 -65.63 -32.80 7.18
N LEU A 284 -66.61 -32.11 6.59
CA LEU A 284 -67.90 -32.66 6.18
C LEU A 284 -67.88 -33.31 4.78
N TYR A 285 -66.79 -33.18 4.01
CA TYR A 285 -66.63 -33.84 2.71
C TYR A 285 -65.67 -35.02 2.84
N SER A 286 -66.22 -36.23 2.90
CA SER A 286 -65.46 -37.49 3.07
C SER A 286 -64.46 -37.78 1.96
N ASP A 287 -64.59 -37.11 0.81
CA ASP A 287 -63.88 -37.46 -0.42
C ASP A 287 -62.76 -36.48 -0.78
N LEU A 288 -62.49 -35.45 0.04
CA LEU A 288 -61.42 -34.48 -0.24
C LEU A 288 -60.03 -35.12 -0.05
N ASN A 289 -59.18 -35.04 -1.07
CA ASN A 289 -57.81 -35.51 -1.13
C ASN A 289 -56.90 -34.52 -1.91
N GLU A 290 -55.60 -34.84 -2.03
CA GLU A 290 -54.59 -33.90 -2.56
C GLU A 290 -54.82 -33.59 -4.06
N GLU A 291 -55.58 -34.44 -4.73
CA GLU A 291 -55.88 -34.34 -6.16
C GLU A 291 -57.20 -33.61 -6.43
N ASN A 292 -58.11 -33.57 -5.46
CA ASN A 292 -59.45 -33.02 -5.65
C ASN A 292 -59.82 -31.91 -4.65
N TRP A 293 -58.92 -31.45 -3.77
CA TRP A 293 -59.19 -30.34 -2.83
C TRP A 293 -59.76 -29.09 -3.48
N ILE A 294 -59.47 -28.88 -4.77
CA ILE A 294 -59.98 -27.76 -5.56
C ILE A 294 -61.51 -27.75 -5.67
N THR A 295 -62.17 -28.91 -5.50
CA THR A 295 -63.63 -29.03 -5.51
C THR A 295 -64.27 -28.22 -4.38
N ALA A 296 -63.58 -28.07 -3.24
CA ALA A 296 -64.03 -27.25 -2.11
C ALA A 296 -64.27 -25.78 -2.49
N PHE A 297 -63.66 -25.31 -3.58
CA PHE A 297 -63.78 -23.94 -4.07
C PHE A 297 -64.63 -23.82 -5.33
N GLN A 298 -65.26 -24.88 -5.85
CA GLN A 298 -65.95 -24.87 -7.16
C GLN A 298 -67.04 -23.81 -7.29
N ASN A 299 -67.74 -23.53 -6.19
CA ASN A 299 -68.85 -22.56 -6.16
C ASN A 299 -68.41 -21.18 -5.63
N ASP A 300 -67.12 -20.97 -5.40
CA ASP A 300 -66.58 -19.76 -4.79
C ASP A 300 -66.02 -18.78 -5.82
N LYS A 301 -66.01 -17.50 -5.45
CA LYS A 301 -65.35 -16.44 -6.23
C LYS A 301 -63.84 -16.72 -6.38
N GLU A 302 -63.28 -17.44 -5.42
CA GLU A 302 -61.89 -17.83 -5.28
C GLU A 302 -61.49 -19.04 -6.14
N PHE A 303 -62.43 -19.70 -6.83
CA PHE A 303 -62.14 -20.86 -7.67
C PHE A 303 -61.03 -20.61 -8.70
N LYS A 304 -61.01 -19.40 -9.28
CA LYS A 304 -59.98 -18.99 -10.25
C LYS A 304 -58.58 -18.97 -9.61
N ILE A 305 -58.47 -18.61 -8.34
CA ILE A 305 -57.20 -18.58 -7.60
C ILE A 305 -56.81 -20.00 -7.21
N ALA A 306 -57.76 -20.82 -6.75
CA ALA A 306 -57.53 -22.24 -6.46
C ALA A 306 -57.00 -22.99 -7.69
N LYS A 307 -57.54 -22.74 -8.89
CA LYS A 307 -57.02 -23.26 -10.16
C LYS A 307 -55.55 -22.88 -10.41
N LYS A 308 -55.17 -21.63 -10.12
CA LYS A 308 -53.78 -21.19 -10.29
C LYS A 308 -52.83 -21.93 -9.34
N VAL A 309 -53.20 -22.07 -8.07
CA VAL A 309 -52.40 -22.83 -7.07
C VAL A 309 -52.27 -24.29 -7.48
N HIS A 310 -53.37 -24.93 -7.87
CA HIS A 310 -53.37 -26.31 -8.34
C HIS A 310 -52.52 -26.51 -9.59
N SER A 311 -52.66 -25.64 -10.59
CA SER A 311 -51.85 -25.69 -11.82
C SER A 311 -50.36 -25.51 -11.55
N PHE A 312 -50.00 -24.58 -10.65
CA PHE A 312 -48.63 -24.34 -10.25
C PHE A 312 -48.01 -25.59 -9.62
N MET A 313 -48.73 -26.26 -8.71
CA MET A 313 -48.24 -27.46 -8.05
C MET A 313 -48.09 -28.65 -9.01
N LYS A 314 -49.01 -28.81 -9.96
CA LYS A 314 -48.90 -29.84 -11.01
C LYS A 314 -47.65 -29.64 -11.87
N GLN A 315 -47.43 -28.42 -12.35
CA GLN A 315 -46.22 -28.05 -13.10
C GLN A 315 -44.94 -28.24 -12.27
N TYR A 316 -45.01 -27.95 -10.97
CA TYR A 316 -43.90 -28.13 -10.02
C TYR A 316 -43.53 -29.61 -9.83
N GLN A 317 -44.51 -30.48 -9.62
CA GLN A 317 -44.31 -31.93 -9.51
C GLN A 317 -43.79 -32.56 -10.81
N GLN A 318 -44.20 -32.01 -11.97
CA GLN A 318 -43.71 -32.43 -13.29
C GLN A 318 -42.28 -31.93 -13.59
N GLY A 319 -41.67 -31.16 -12.69
CA GLY A 319 -40.29 -30.70 -12.83
C GLY A 319 -40.08 -29.53 -13.78
N GLU A 320 -41.15 -28.88 -14.27
CA GLU A 320 -41.06 -27.77 -15.24
C GLU A 320 -40.26 -26.57 -14.70
N PHE A 321 -40.23 -26.40 -13.38
CA PHE A 321 -39.53 -25.30 -12.72
C PHE A 321 -38.02 -25.53 -12.55
N LYS A 322 -37.51 -26.77 -12.78
CA LYS A 322 -36.06 -27.06 -12.72
C LYS A 322 -35.26 -26.29 -13.77
N GLN A 323 -35.90 -25.90 -14.88
CA GLN A 323 -35.27 -25.20 -15.99
C GLN A 323 -35.37 -23.67 -15.89
N LEU A 324 -36.04 -23.12 -14.86
CA LEU A 324 -36.20 -21.68 -14.71
C LEU A 324 -34.98 -21.02 -14.06
N SER A 325 -34.67 -19.80 -14.51
CA SER A 325 -33.68 -18.97 -13.83
C SER A 325 -34.13 -18.62 -12.40
N LYS A 326 -33.17 -18.50 -11.47
CA LYS A 326 -33.41 -18.12 -10.06
C LYS A 326 -34.35 -16.92 -9.91
N LYS A 327 -34.21 -15.90 -10.77
CA LYS A 327 -35.05 -14.69 -10.76
C LYS A 327 -36.50 -14.99 -11.14
N ARG A 328 -36.73 -15.80 -12.18
CA ARG A 328 -38.07 -16.21 -12.62
C ARG A 328 -38.75 -17.10 -11.59
N MET A 329 -38.00 -18.07 -11.04
CA MET A 329 -38.48 -18.96 -9.97
C MET A 329 -38.93 -18.18 -8.73
N LYS A 330 -38.09 -17.22 -8.28
CA LYS A 330 -38.42 -16.33 -7.15
C LYS A 330 -39.71 -15.52 -7.36
N SER A 331 -39.95 -15.06 -8.58
CA SER A 331 -41.17 -14.34 -8.94
C SER A 331 -42.41 -15.24 -8.89
N LYS A 332 -42.29 -16.45 -9.46
CA LYS A 332 -43.38 -17.44 -9.50
C LYS A 332 -43.75 -17.96 -8.12
N ILE A 333 -42.77 -18.20 -7.24
CA ILE A 333 -43.00 -18.56 -5.83
C ILE A 333 -43.71 -17.44 -5.09
N LYS A 334 -43.31 -16.18 -5.31
CA LYS A 334 -43.98 -15.05 -4.67
C LYS A 334 -45.46 -14.98 -5.07
N GLU A 335 -45.76 -15.16 -6.35
CA GLU A 335 -47.13 -15.21 -6.86
C GLU A 335 -47.92 -16.39 -6.25
N PHE A 336 -47.32 -17.58 -6.20
CA PHE A 336 -47.89 -18.77 -5.56
C PHE A 336 -48.25 -18.54 -4.09
N LEU A 337 -47.31 -17.99 -3.30
CA LEU A 337 -47.55 -17.72 -1.87
C LEU A 337 -48.64 -16.68 -1.65
N ILE A 338 -48.74 -15.66 -2.51
CA ILE A 338 -49.84 -14.69 -2.45
C ILE A 338 -51.18 -15.38 -2.68
N HIS A 339 -51.27 -16.26 -3.70
CA HIS A 339 -52.50 -17.00 -3.97
C HIS A 339 -52.89 -17.93 -2.82
N ILE A 340 -51.93 -18.65 -2.21
CA ILE A 340 -52.20 -19.45 -1.00
C ILE A 340 -52.74 -18.57 0.12
N GLN A 341 -52.10 -17.44 0.43
CA GLN A 341 -52.55 -16.55 1.50
C GLN A 341 -53.95 -15.97 1.23
N THR A 342 -54.29 -15.69 -0.03
CA THR A 342 -55.65 -15.25 -0.40
C THR A 342 -56.68 -16.36 -0.13
N LEU A 343 -56.36 -17.60 -0.50
CA LEU A 343 -57.24 -18.74 -0.25
C LEU A 343 -57.38 -19.05 1.25
N GLU A 344 -56.30 -19.03 2.00
CA GLU A 344 -56.33 -19.20 3.46
C GLU A 344 -57.21 -18.15 4.15
N LYS A 345 -57.12 -16.88 3.73
CA LYS A 345 -58.00 -15.82 4.28
C LYS A 345 -59.47 -16.05 3.96
N SER A 346 -59.79 -16.54 2.76
CA SER A 346 -61.16 -16.86 2.38
C SER A 346 -61.70 -18.03 3.21
N LEU A 347 -60.86 -19.05 3.42
CA LEU A 347 -61.15 -20.17 4.32
C LEU A 347 -61.37 -19.71 5.76
N ASP A 348 -60.67 -18.67 6.24
CA ASP A 348 -60.84 -18.08 7.58
C ASP A 348 -62.10 -17.26 7.76
N GLN A 349 -62.73 -16.83 6.68
CA GLN A 349 -63.98 -16.06 6.70
C GLN A 349 -65.23 -16.93 6.58
N LYS A 350 -65.05 -18.21 6.25
CA LYS A 350 -66.09 -19.24 6.19
C LYS A 350 -66.07 -20.08 7.46
#